data_AF-A0A356QRJ4-F1
#
_entry.id   AF-A0A356QRJ4-F1
#
_cell.length_a   1.000
_cell.length_b   1.000
_cell.length_c   1.000
_cell.angle_alpha   90.00
_cell.angle_beta   90.00
_cell.angle_gamma   90.00
#
_symmetry.space_group_name_H-M   'P 1'
#
loop_
_entity.id
_entity.type
_entity.pdbx_description
1 polymer ?
#
loop_
_entity_poly.entity_id
_entity_poly.type
_entity_poly.pdbx_seq_one_letter_code
_entity_poly.pdbx_strand_id
1 'polypeptide(L)'
;MTVVEVDPAEGFAPLKNPPGAAKDSPEIVRQALNAYAIRHLERVGIMVTPGIDVELDAASIFDDEDLHLIAKSGIFPKNHIDGPLIIRAI
;
A
#
# COMPACT_ATOMS: atom_id res chain seq x y z
N MET A 1 -8.35 12.27 -28.70
CA MET A 1 -8.76 11.53 -27.50
C MET A 1 -7.77 10.41 -27.32
N THR A 2 -7.21 10.26 -26.13
CA THR A 2 -6.22 9.23 -25.80
C THR A 2 -6.73 8.46 -24.60
N VAL A 3 -6.56 7.13 -24.61
CA VAL A 3 -6.91 6.24 -23.50
C VAL A 3 -5.61 5.69 -22.92
N VAL A 4 -5.51 5.69 -21.59
CA VAL A 4 -4.40 5.06 -20.85
C VAL A 4 -5.01 3.93 -20.04
N GLU A 5 -4.55 2.70 -20.29
CA GLU A 5 -4.92 1.52 -19.52
C GLU A 5 -4.03 1.39 -18.29
N VAL A 6 -4.62 0.96 -17.18
CA VAL A 6 -3.92 0.74 -15.90
C VAL A 6 -4.33 -0.62 -15.35
N ASP A 7 -3.40 -1.32 -14.73
CA ASP A 7 -3.72 -2.53 -13.97
C ASP A 7 -4.72 -2.18 -12.85
N PRO A 8 -5.88 -2.85 -12.76
CA PRO A 8 -6.84 -2.61 -11.69
C PRO A 8 -6.23 -2.66 -10.29
N ALA A 9 -5.24 -3.53 -10.05
CA ALA A 9 -4.58 -3.65 -8.74
C ALA A 9 -3.80 -2.39 -8.36
N GLU A 10 -3.40 -1.57 -9.33
CA GLU A 10 -2.59 -0.36 -9.13
C GLU A 10 -3.43 0.94 -9.15
N GLY A 11 -4.73 0.87 -9.46
CA GLY A 11 -5.54 2.09 -9.60
C GLY A 11 -7.04 1.96 -9.40
N PHE A 12 -7.57 0.78 -9.10
CA PHE A 12 -9.02 0.57 -9.06
C PHE A 12 -9.48 -0.42 -7.97
N ALA A 13 -10.04 0.12 -6.89
CA ALA A 13 -10.72 -0.63 -5.83
C ALA A 13 -12.04 0.07 -5.47
N PRO A 14 -13.13 -0.19 -6.21
CA PRO A 14 -14.37 0.55 -6.02
C PRO A 14 -15.10 0.11 -4.74
N LEU A 15 -15.70 1.06 -4.05
CA LEU A 15 -16.62 0.82 -2.95
C LEU A 15 -18.06 1.01 -3.43
N LYS A 16 -18.83 -0.08 -3.49
CA LYS A 16 -20.20 -0.10 -4.05
C LYS A 16 -21.20 -0.88 -3.22
N ASN A 17 -20.72 -1.82 -2.41
CA ASN A 17 -21.57 -2.76 -1.68
C ASN A 17 -21.38 -2.60 -0.16
N PRO A 18 -22.39 -3.00 0.63
CA PRO A 18 -22.29 -2.96 2.09
C PRO A 18 -21.22 -3.93 2.64
N PRO A 19 -20.83 -3.77 3.91
CA PRO A 19 -19.99 -4.73 4.64
C PRO A 19 -20.45 -6.18 4.47
N GLY A 20 -19.47 -7.08 4.30
CA GLY A 20 -19.72 -8.53 4.16
C GLY A 20 -20.19 -8.98 2.77
N ALA A 21 -20.39 -8.06 1.82
CA ALA A 21 -20.58 -8.43 0.42
C ALA A 21 -19.30 -9.04 -0.18
N ALA A 22 -19.45 -9.95 -1.14
CA ALA A 22 -18.32 -10.69 -1.72
C ALA A 22 -17.37 -9.84 -2.60
N LYS A 23 -17.80 -8.64 -3.01
CA LYS A 23 -17.05 -7.72 -3.88
C LYS A 23 -17.39 -6.28 -3.53
N ASP A 24 -16.46 -5.38 -3.80
CA ASP A 24 -16.62 -3.92 -3.68
C ASP A 24 -17.19 -3.48 -2.32
N SER A 25 -16.88 -4.26 -1.27
CA SER A 25 -17.22 -3.96 0.12
C SER A 25 -16.07 -3.21 0.79
N PRO A 26 -16.29 -2.56 1.96
CA PRO A 26 -15.22 -1.92 2.71
C PRO A 26 -14.04 -2.86 3.01
N GLU A 27 -14.31 -4.13 3.31
CA GLU A 27 -13.28 -5.11 3.63
C GLU A 27 -12.40 -5.43 2.41
N ILE A 28 -13.03 -5.60 1.23
CA ILE A 28 -12.31 -5.86 -0.02
C ILE A 28 -11.48 -4.65 -0.43
N VAL A 29 -12.02 -3.44 -0.30
CA VAL A 29 -11.28 -2.20 -0.62
C VAL A 29 -10.10 -2.01 0.33
N ARG A 30 -10.28 -2.25 1.63
CA ARG A 30 -9.19 -2.18 2.62
C ARG A 30 -8.09 -3.20 2.30
N GLN A 31 -8.44 -4.44 1.94
CA GLN A 31 -7.48 -5.46 1.53
C GLN A 31 -6.72 -5.06 0.26
N ALA A 32 -7.40 -4.46 -0.71
CA ALA A 32 -6.76 -3.97 -1.93
C ALA A 32 -5.74 -2.85 -1.64
N LEU A 33 -6.09 -1.89 -0.77
CA LEU A 33 -5.19 -0.82 -0.36
C LEU A 33 -3.97 -1.34 0.42
N ASN A 34 -4.17 -2.27 1.36
CA ASN A 34 -3.05 -2.91 2.07
C ASN A 34 -2.14 -3.69 1.10
N ALA A 35 -2.73 -4.49 0.20
CA ALA A 35 -1.96 -5.23 -0.79
C ALA A 35 -1.17 -4.30 -1.73
N TYR A 36 -1.75 -3.15 -2.11
CA TYR A 36 -1.06 -2.11 -2.85
C TYR A 36 0.15 -1.57 -2.07
N ALA A 37 -0.06 -1.15 -0.82
CA ALA A 37 1.01 -0.66 0.05
C ALA A 37 2.16 -1.67 0.18
N ILE A 38 1.86 -2.95 0.45
CA ILE A 38 2.85 -4.02 0.57
C ILE A 38 3.67 -4.16 -0.72
N ARG A 39 3.02 -4.23 -1.90
CA ARG A 39 3.73 -4.36 -3.18
C ARG A 39 4.71 -3.20 -3.42
N HIS A 40 4.29 -1.98 -3.11
CA HIS A 40 5.15 -0.80 -3.30
C HIS A 40 6.33 -0.77 -2.31
N LEU A 41 6.12 -1.17 -1.05
CA LEU A 41 7.21 -1.34 -0.07
C LEU A 41 8.21 -2.42 -0.51
N GLU A 42 7.73 -3.57 -0.98
CA GLU A 42 8.57 -4.67 -1.44
C GLU A 42 9.41 -4.29 -2.66
N ARG A 43 8.86 -3.49 -3.59
CA ARG A 43 9.59 -2.96 -4.76
C ARG A 43 10.82 -2.15 -4.38
N VAL A 44 10.80 -1.46 -3.23
CA VAL A 44 11.95 -0.68 -2.72
C VAL A 44 12.79 -1.44 -1.70
N GLY A 45 12.54 -2.74 -1.52
CA GLY A 45 13.30 -3.62 -0.64
C GLY A 45 12.89 -3.55 0.84
N ILE A 46 11.69 -3.05 1.15
CA ILE A 46 11.09 -3.13 2.49
C ILE A 46 10.17 -4.35 2.55
N MET A 47 10.49 -5.29 3.43
CA MET A 47 9.70 -6.51 3.64
C MET A 47 8.65 -6.31 4.73
N VAL A 48 7.44 -6.80 4.47
CA VAL A 48 6.35 -6.82 5.46
C VAL A 48 6.09 -8.26 5.88
N THR A 49 6.02 -8.50 7.18
CA THR A 49 5.71 -9.84 7.71
C THR A 49 4.32 -10.29 7.23
N PRO A 50 4.14 -11.55 6.79
CA PRO A 50 2.83 -12.05 6.36
C PRO A 50 1.75 -11.85 7.42
N GLY A 51 0.61 -11.29 7.00
CA GLY A 51 -0.53 -11.01 7.88
C GLY A 51 -0.47 -9.67 8.62
N ILE A 52 0.59 -8.88 8.43
CA ILE A 52 0.65 -7.50 8.93
C ILE A 52 -0.02 -6.54 7.94
N ASP A 53 -0.96 -5.75 8.45
CA ASP A 53 -1.60 -4.68 7.70
C ASP A 53 -0.75 -3.40 7.75
N VAL A 54 -0.46 -2.81 6.59
CA VAL A 54 0.25 -1.54 6.47
C VAL A 54 -0.53 -0.55 5.61
N GLU A 55 -0.26 0.74 5.80
CA GLU A 55 -0.89 1.82 5.03
C GLU A 55 0.15 2.88 4.66
N LEU A 56 0.08 3.40 3.44
CA LEU A 56 0.88 4.55 3.01
C LEU A 56 0.06 5.83 3.21
N ASP A 57 0.60 6.76 4.00
CA ASP A 57 -0.04 8.05 4.21
C ASP A 57 0.06 8.92 2.95
N ALA A 58 -1.07 9.10 2.25
CA ALA A 58 -1.12 9.84 1.00
C ALA A 58 -0.79 11.35 1.15
N ALA A 59 -0.72 11.88 2.39
CA ALA A 59 -0.28 13.25 2.63
C ALA A 59 1.25 13.42 2.55
N SER A 60 2.00 12.33 2.65
CA SER A 60 3.46 12.35 2.71
C SER A 60 4.16 11.39 1.74
N ILE A 61 3.45 10.42 1.17
CA ILE A 61 3.98 9.44 0.22
C ILE A 61 3.18 9.54 -1.07
N PHE A 62 3.82 10.03 -2.13
CA PHE A 62 3.21 10.26 -3.44
C PHE A 62 3.65 9.22 -4.46
N ASP A 63 4.91 8.80 -4.41
CA ASP A 63 5.48 7.85 -5.37
C ASP A 63 6.58 6.95 -4.78
N ASP A 64 7.21 6.15 -5.64
CA ASP A 64 8.25 5.20 -5.26
C ASP A 64 9.56 5.87 -4.82
N GLU A 65 9.80 7.15 -5.17
CA GLU A 65 11.00 7.87 -4.71
C GLU A 65 10.90 8.18 -3.23
N ASP A 66 9.72 8.57 -2.73
CA ASP A 66 9.47 8.75 -1.30
C ASP A 66 9.76 7.45 -0.53
N LEU A 67 9.32 6.31 -1.07
CA LEU A 67 9.57 4.99 -0.49
C LEU A 67 11.06 4.61 -0.51
N HIS A 68 11.79 4.96 -1.57
CA HIS A 68 13.25 4.76 -1.62
C HIS A 68 14.00 5.57 -0.57
N LEU A 69 13.55 6.80 -0.28
CA LEU A 69 14.13 7.61 0.80
C LEU A 69 13.90 6.93 2.16
N ILE A 70 12.70 6.41 2.40
CA ILE A 70 12.37 5.65 3.61
C ILE A 70 13.23 4.39 3.72
N ALA A 71 13.40 3.62 2.65
CA ALA A 71 14.23 2.41 2.64
C ALA A 71 15.72 2.68 2.94
N LYS A 72 16.22 3.90 2.67
CA LYS A 72 17.59 4.32 2.97
C LYS A 72 17.75 4.99 4.33
N SER A 73 16.65 5.45 4.93
CA SER A 73 16.65 6.19 6.20
C SER A 73 17.07 5.35 7.42
N GLY A 74 16.92 4.03 7.33
CA GLY A 74 17.15 3.12 8.46
C GLY A 74 16.05 3.15 9.54
N ILE A 75 14.90 3.80 9.30
CA ILE A 75 13.75 3.80 10.22
C ILE A 75 13.28 2.38 10.52
N PHE A 76 13.26 1.51 9.50
CA PHE A 76 12.91 0.11 9.65
C PHE A 76 14.20 -0.72 9.82
N PRO A 77 14.40 -1.37 10.98
CA PRO A 77 15.55 -2.23 11.19
C PRO A 77 15.61 -3.31 10.10
N LYS A 78 16.71 -3.34 9.34
CA LYS A 78 16.91 -4.25 8.21
C LYS A 78 15.80 -4.16 7.14
N ASN A 79 15.14 -3.01 7.01
CA ASN A 79 14.00 -2.79 6.11
C ASN A 79 12.90 -3.84 6.30
N HIS A 80 12.56 -4.12 7.55
CA HIS A 80 11.55 -5.13 7.90
C HIS A 80 10.47 -4.53 8.82
N ILE A 81 9.21 -4.78 8.49
CA ILE A 81 8.03 -4.37 9.27
C ILE A 81 7.38 -5.63 9.87
N ASP A 82 7.26 -5.66 11.19
CA ASP A 82 6.78 -6.80 11.99
C ASP A 82 5.47 -6.52 12.75
N GLY A 83 4.91 -5.31 12.61
CA GLY A 83 3.66 -4.91 13.24
C GLY A 83 2.87 -3.91 12.40
N PRO A 84 1.54 -3.77 12.63
CA PRO A 84 0.71 -2.87 11.83
C PRO A 84 1.16 -1.42 11.95
N LEU A 85 1.26 -0.73 10.82
CA LEU A 85 1.83 0.61 10.78
C LEU A 85 1.29 1.46 9.62
N ILE A 86 1.08 2.75 9.91
CA ILE A 86 0.93 3.79 8.89
C ILE A 86 2.31 4.38 8.61
N ILE A 87 2.82 4.21 7.40
CA ILE A 87 4.11 4.74 6.95
C ILE A 87 3.92 6.19 6.50
N ARG A 88 4.83 7.06 6.94
CA ARG A 88 4.90 8.47 6.57
C ARG A 88 6.32 8.83 6.15
N ALA A 89 6.47 9.73 5.18
CA ALA A 89 7.77 10.36 4.95
C ALA A 89 8.11 11.31 6.13
N ILE A 90 9.41 11.43 6.44
CA ILE A 90 9.91 12.34 7.50
C ILE A 90 10.04 13.75 6.95
#